data_AF-A0A0N7Z889-F1
#
_entry.id   AF-A0A0N7Z889-F1
#
_cell.length_a   1.000
_cell.length_b   1.000
_cell.length_c   1.000
_cell.angle_alpha   90.00
_cell.angle_beta   90.00
_cell.angle_gamma   90.00
#
_symmetry.space_group_name_H-M   'P 1'
#
loop_
_entity.id
_entity.type
_entity.pdbx_description
1 polymer ?
#
loop_
_entity_poly.entity_id
_entity_poly.type
_entity_poly.pdbx_seq_one_letter_code
_entity_poly.pdbx_strand_id
1 'polypeptide(L)'
;MQYYATVSAGESDSLDENIMWLSVDNIKEKDDCVIAELPDVPQLVGSGQSVGGVVSETVGASSVGNNPPLQLQRIVSRCKCEFFYVCYGESSMSASSLAGVPTPPPEDSSTLWEHHHPPVDAFTLMHHDLEVCTNSLQYAMLLDIVNNLLLYVESSRKKAFERLQRMRFQLQLQSIEDQRKPIQETQKRVRALLCKLRGLEKEMYLVQRALGEEPNSPLLQLQIDNLERQVYNCKEALTASSEELDTMLSCYKETQLIGQKMATLRGDKAVSVVRASEICFKHAQWRLTEADGQLGIADLVLSSFLYTKNSKSDDSVEHLLELGYVKMSNLLPNQIYKEVLQPTEIHNNMPIDRKRALRVFCREKAPVGGISVKEHFEINLVPLTIGLTKKFYNKMLKFCF
;
A
#
# COMPACT_ATOMS: atom_id res chain seq x y z
N MET A 1 -9.02 12.95 2.92
CA MET A 1 -7.69 12.52 3.41
C MET A 1 -6.72 13.68 3.25
N GLN A 2 -5.69 13.78 4.10
CA GLN A 2 -4.63 14.80 4.04
C GLN A 2 -3.31 14.10 4.38
N TYR A 3 -2.20 14.55 3.80
CA TYR A 3 -0.90 13.91 4.01
C TYR A 3 0.11 14.95 4.49
N TYR A 4 0.89 14.56 5.50
CA TYR A 4 1.93 15.38 6.10
C TYR A 4 3.23 14.60 6.16
N ALA A 5 4.34 15.29 5.96
CA ALA A 5 5.67 14.72 6.01
C ALA A 5 6.62 15.70 6.68
N THR A 6 7.71 15.18 7.24
CA THR A 6 8.79 16.01 7.75
C THR A 6 9.52 16.73 6.60
N VAL A 7 9.99 17.95 6.85
CA VAL A 7 10.76 18.74 5.86
C VAL A 7 12.24 18.33 5.85
N SER A 8 12.76 17.91 7.00
CA SER A 8 14.15 17.48 7.21
C SER A 8 14.19 16.17 8.00
N ALA A 9 15.18 15.32 7.73
CA ALA A 9 15.49 14.18 8.59
C ALA A 9 16.18 14.69 9.87
N GLY A 10 15.67 14.34 11.04
CA GLY A 10 16.35 14.64 12.30
C GLY A 10 17.62 13.78 12.42
N GLU A 11 18.71 14.34 12.97
CA GLU A 11 19.97 13.59 13.18
C GLU A 11 19.85 12.49 14.27
N SER A 12 18.70 12.39 14.94
CA SER A 12 18.44 11.46 16.04
C SER A 12 16.98 10.96 16.06
N ASP A 13 16.51 10.36 14.97
CA ASP A 13 15.16 9.75 14.92
C ASP A 13 15.20 8.30 15.45
N SER A 14 15.06 8.13 16.77
CA SER A 14 14.50 6.89 17.31
C SER A 14 13.00 6.85 16.98
N LEU A 15 12.56 5.79 16.30
CA LEU A 15 11.21 5.67 15.69
C LEU A 15 10.04 5.91 16.66
N ASP A 16 10.23 5.73 17.97
CA ASP A 16 9.16 5.75 18.97
C ASP A 16 9.13 7.02 19.86
N GLU A 17 10.20 7.82 19.92
CA GLU A 17 10.28 8.95 20.89
C GLU A 17 9.95 10.32 20.28
N ASN A 18 9.99 10.48 18.95
CA ASN A 18 9.87 11.77 18.26
C ASN A 18 8.65 11.88 17.32
N ILE A 19 7.54 11.20 17.61
CA ILE A 19 6.32 11.31 16.81
C ILE A 19 5.60 12.63 17.10
N MET A 20 5.65 13.56 16.14
CA MET A 20 4.90 14.82 16.22
C MET A 20 3.43 14.61 15.89
N TRP A 21 2.56 14.84 16.87
CA TRP A 21 1.10 14.77 16.69
C TRP A 21 0.54 16.09 16.18
N LEU A 22 -0.36 16.02 15.20
CA LEU A 22 -1.06 17.18 14.67
C LEU A 22 -2.25 17.54 15.56
N SER A 23 -2.40 18.82 15.89
CA SER A 23 -3.59 19.33 16.57
C SER A 23 -4.83 19.28 15.65
N VAL A 24 -6.01 19.22 16.27
CA VAL A 24 -7.30 19.19 15.55
C VAL A 24 -7.47 20.43 14.67
N ASP A 25 -6.96 21.59 15.08
CA ASP A 25 -7.05 22.84 14.32
C ASP A 25 -6.27 22.82 13.00
N ASN A 26 -5.23 21.99 12.91
CA ASN A 26 -4.46 21.80 11.67
C ASN A 26 -5.16 20.85 10.69
N ILE A 27 -6.09 20.02 11.18
CA ILE A 27 -6.75 18.97 10.39
C ILE A 27 -8.18 19.38 10.00
N LYS A 28 -8.92 20.03 10.91
CA LYS A 28 -10.34 20.33 10.77
C LYS A 28 -10.60 21.32 9.64
N GLU A 29 -11.75 21.17 8.98
CA GLU A 29 -12.25 22.17 8.04
C GLU A 29 -12.63 23.42 8.82
N LYS A 30 -12.12 24.57 8.39
CA LYS A 30 -12.66 25.85 8.82
C LYS A 30 -13.64 26.27 7.74
N ASP A 31 -14.92 26.38 8.11
CA ASP A 31 -15.94 26.94 7.23
C ASP A 31 -15.46 28.32 6.76
N ASP A 32 -15.61 28.59 5.46
CA ASP A 32 -15.19 29.82 4.80
C ASP A 32 -15.57 31.04 5.65
N CYS A 33 -14.61 31.56 6.43
CA CYS A 33 -14.77 32.84 7.07
C CYS A 33 -14.75 33.86 5.95
N VAL A 34 -15.96 34.27 5.56
CA VAL A 34 -16.23 35.45 4.75
C VAL A 34 -15.24 36.54 5.19
N ILE A 35 -14.39 36.96 4.26
CA ILE A 35 -13.47 38.08 4.42
C ILE A 35 -14.34 39.34 4.53
N ALA A 36 -14.88 39.59 5.72
CA ALA A 36 -15.59 40.80 6.06
C ALA A 36 -14.86 41.46 7.24
N GLU A 37 -14.28 42.64 6.92
CA GLU A 37 -13.95 43.74 7.82
C GLU A 37 -12.73 43.62 8.76
N LEU A 38 -11.54 43.93 8.21
CA LEU A 38 -10.45 44.79 8.78
C LEU A 38 -9.77 44.38 10.13
N PRO A 39 -8.53 44.85 10.41
CA PRO A 39 -7.38 43.95 10.52
C PRO A 39 -6.88 43.81 11.97
N ASP A 40 -7.05 42.62 12.54
CA ASP A 40 -6.18 42.14 13.61
C ASP A 40 -5.26 41.07 13.05
N VAL A 41 -4.03 41.49 12.72
CA VAL A 41 -2.94 40.65 12.23
C VAL A 41 -2.45 39.81 13.41
N PRO A 42 -2.80 38.51 13.44
CA PRO A 42 -1.80 37.48 13.17
C PRO A 42 -2.35 36.31 12.33
N GLN A 43 -3.33 36.52 11.46
CA GLN A 43 -3.80 35.48 10.52
C GLN A 43 -3.09 35.47 9.16
N LEU A 44 -2.20 36.43 8.89
CA LEU A 44 -1.42 36.49 7.66
C LEU A 44 -0.20 35.53 7.65
N VAL A 45 0.07 34.85 8.77
CA VAL A 45 1.23 33.96 8.98
C VAL A 45 0.77 32.55 9.38
N GLY A 46 -0.36 32.11 8.84
CA GLY A 46 -0.91 30.76 9.02
C GLY A 46 -0.88 29.96 7.72
N SER A 47 0.28 29.86 7.07
CA SER A 47 0.46 29.18 5.77
C SER A 47 0.31 27.65 5.83
N GLY A 48 0.12 27.03 7.01
CA GLY A 48 -0.01 25.58 7.18
C GLY A 48 -1.27 24.93 6.59
N GLN A 49 -2.21 25.71 6.07
CA GLN A 49 -3.46 25.19 5.50
C GLN A 49 -3.36 24.83 4.02
N SER A 50 -2.56 25.57 3.24
CA SER A 50 -2.30 25.25 1.83
C SER A 50 -1.33 24.08 1.68
N VAL A 51 -1.33 23.43 0.53
CA VAL A 51 -0.29 22.46 0.17
C VAL A 51 1.07 23.14 0.16
N GLY A 52 2.09 22.46 0.67
CA GLY A 52 3.41 23.04 0.92
C GLY A 52 3.45 23.88 2.21
N GLY A 53 2.31 24.08 2.86
CA GLY A 53 2.18 24.77 4.13
C GLY A 53 2.87 24.03 5.26
N VAL A 54 3.64 24.78 6.04
CA VAL A 54 4.41 24.23 7.15
C VAL A 54 3.62 24.35 8.45
N VAL A 55 3.58 23.26 9.21
CA VAL A 55 2.91 23.13 10.50
C VAL A 55 4.00 23.04 11.56
N SER A 56 4.15 24.10 12.35
CA SER A 56 5.07 24.14 13.49
C SER A 56 4.34 24.66 14.72
N GLU A 57 4.64 24.08 15.89
CA GLU A 57 4.16 24.62 17.18
C GLU A 57 4.79 25.98 17.50
N THR A 58 5.96 26.29 16.92
CA THR A 58 6.70 27.53 17.19
C THR A 58 6.75 28.41 15.95
N VAL A 59 6.10 29.58 16.02
CA VAL A 59 6.13 30.58 14.95
C VAL A 59 7.40 31.43 15.11
N GLY A 60 8.35 31.30 14.18
CA GLY A 60 9.59 32.08 14.14
C GLY A 60 10.86 31.23 14.29
N ALA A 61 11.96 31.72 13.71
CA ALA A 61 13.26 31.06 13.74
C ALA A 61 13.78 30.94 15.18
N SER A 62 13.49 29.81 15.84
CA SER A 62 14.15 29.44 17.09
C SER A 62 15.51 28.85 16.76
N SER A 63 16.44 29.69 16.30
CA SER A 63 17.85 29.35 16.09
C SER A 63 18.63 29.36 17.41
N VAL A 64 18.06 28.79 18.48
CA VAL A 64 18.70 28.70 19.80
C VAL A 64 18.53 27.29 20.35
N GLY A 65 19.19 26.33 19.72
CA GLY A 65 19.28 24.95 20.16
C GLY A 65 20.01 24.10 19.13
N ASN A 66 20.89 23.19 19.58
CA ASN A 66 21.69 22.33 18.69
C ASN A 66 20.87 21.34 17.85
N ASN A 67 19.56 21.22 18.08
CA ASN A 67 18.64 20.40 17.29
C ASN A 67 17.47 21.27 16.81
N PRO A 68 17.30 21.53 15.50
CA PRO A 68 16.10 22.21 15.00
C PRO A 68 14.87 21.36 15.32
N PRO A 69 13.75 21.98 15.76
CA PRO A 69 12.52 21.24 16.02
C PRO A 69 12.04 20.58 14.71
N LEU A 70 11.62 19.31 14.81
CA LEU A 70 11.00 18.58 13.70
C LEU A 70 9.86 19.43 13.13
N GLN A 71 9.84 19.59 11.83
CA GLN A 71 8.89 20.46 11.17
C GLN A 71 8.08 19.65 10.17
N LEU A 72 6.77 19.65 10.34
CA LEU A 72 5.84 18.96 9.44
C LEU A 72 5.40 19.92 8.33
N GLN A 73 5.22 19.39 7.14
CA GLN A 73 4.66 20.09 6.00
C GLN A 73 3.50 19.29 5.44
N ARG A 74 2.43 20.00 5.08
CA ARG A 74 1.31 19.42 4.34
C ARG A 74 1.74 19.16 2.90
N ILE A 75 2.07 17.91 2.59
CA ILE A 75 2.53 17.53 1.24
C ILE A 75 1.37 17.30 0.28
N VAL A 76 0.17 17.02 0.76
CA VAL A 76 -1.02 16.85 -0.09
C VAL A 76 -2.21 17.57 0.53
N SER A 77 -2.97 18.30 -0.29
CA SER A 77 -4.20 18.98 0.15
C SER A 77 -5.24 17.98 0.65
N ARG A 78 -6.32 18.52 1.20
CA ARG A 78 -7.49 17.71 1.48
C ARG A 78 -8.06 17.18 0.17
N CYS A 79 -7.98 15.86 -0.02
CA CYS A 79 -8.48 15.18 -1.21
C CYS A 79 -9.52 14.11 -0.84
N LYS A 80 -10.45 13.86 -1.76
CA LYS A 80 -11.30 12.66 -1.70
C LYS A 80 -10.41 11.44 -1.98
N CYS A 81 -10.54 10.41 -1.14
CA CYS A 81 -9.84 9.14 -1.29
C CYS A 81 -10.88 8.03 -1.07
N GLU A 82 -10.99 7.12 -2.01
CA GLU A 82 -11.83 5.93 -1.88
C GLU A 82 -10.93 4.70 -1.87
N PHE A 83 -11.22 3.80 -0.93
CA PHE A 83 -10.45 2.61 -0.69
C PHE A 83 -11.38 1.41 -0.80
N PHE A 84 -11.12 0.54 -1.76
CA PHE A 84 -11.86 -0.70 -1.94
C PHE A 84 -10.93 -1.87 -1.68
N TYR A 85 -11.33 -2.73 -0.75
CA TYR A 85 -10.64 -3.97 -0.47
C TYR A 85 -11.64 -5.10 -0.57
N VAL A 86 -11.40 -6.00 -1.52
CA VAL A 86 -12.19 -7.20 -1.73
C VAL A 86 -11.26 -8.38 -1.49
N CYS A 87 -11.61 -9.21 -0.51
CA CYS A 87 -10.89 -10.44 -0.22
C CYS A 87 -11.89 -11.58 -0.23
N TYR A 88 -11.63 -12.59 -1.04
CA TYR A 88 -12.51 -13.76 -1.16
C TYR A 88 -12.12 -14.88 -0.16
N GLY A 89 -11.17 -14.60 0.74
CA GLY A 89 -10.66 -15.52 1.75
C GLY A 89 -9.79 -16.63 1.15
N GLU A 90 -8.81 -17.12 1.91
CA GLU A 90 -8.00 -18.30 1.54
C GLU A 90 -8.77 -19.62 1.60
N SER A 91 -10.08 -19.58 1.87
CA SER A 91 -10.96 -20.69 1.58
C SER A 91 -10.76 -21.09 0.12
N SER A 92 -10.14 -22.24 -0.07
CA SER A 92 -9.63 -22.88 -1.28
C SER A 92 -10.62 -23.10 -2.42
N MET A 93 -11.72 -22.35 -2.44
CA MET A 93 -12.69 -22.31 -3.51
C MET A 93 -12.32 -21.16 -4.44
N SER A 94 -11.36 -21.38 -5.34
CA SER A 94 -11.31 -20.54 -6.53
C SER A 94 -12.67 -20.64 -7.21
N ALA A 95 -13.28 -19.53 -7.64
CA ALA A 95 -14.56 -19.61 -8.35
C ALA A 95 -14.50 -20.51 -9.60
N SER A 96 -13.29 -20.74 -10.14
CA SER A 96 -13.01 -21.73 -11.19
C SER A 96 -13.25 -23.20 -10.76
N SER A 97 -13.20 -23.52 -9.46
CA SER A 97 -13.59 -24.83 -8.90
C SER A 97 -15.11 -24.96 -8.66
N LEU A 98 -15.84 -23.84 -8.76
CA LEU A 98 -17.28 -23.71 -8.67
C LEU A 98 -17.96 -23.66 -10.05
N ALA A 99 -17.32 -24.22 -11.09
CA ALA A 99 -17.83 -24.32 -12.46
C ALA A 99 -19.02 -25.30 -12.57
N GLY A 100 -20.10 -25.01 -11.86
CA GLY A 100 -21.39 -25.70 -11.91
C GLY A 100 -22.59 -24.76 -11.78
N VAL A 101 -22.37 -23.45 -11.67
CA VAL A 101 -23.45 -22.46 -11.84
C VAL A 101 -23.47 -22.11 -13.34
N PRO A 102 -24.56 -22.39 -14.08
CA PRO A 102 -24.67 -21.92 -15.45
C PRO A 102 -24.58 -20.39 -15.43
N THR A 103 -23.59 -19.85 -16.12
CA THR A 103 -23.55 -18.41 -16.39
C THR A 103 -24.86 -18.04 -17.10
N PRO A 104 -25.61 -17.03 -16.64
CA PRO A 104 -26.74 -16.52 -17.41
C PRO A 104 -26.24 -16.13 -18.81
N PRO A 105 -27.09 -16.27 -19.85
CA PRO A 105 -26.70 -15.94 -21.22
C PRO A 105 -26.15 -14.50 -21.28
N PRO A 106 -25.15 -14.25 -22.13
CA PRO A 106 -24.55 -12.92 -22.24
C PRO A 106 -25.63 -11.95 -22.70
N GLU A 107 -25.93 -10.94 -21.87
CA GLU A 107 -26.70 -9.78 -22.32
C GLU A 107 -25.75 -8.88 -23.12
N ASP A 108 -26.14 -8.56 -24.34
CA ASP A 108 -25.42 -7.60 -25.19
C ASP A 108 -25.54 -6.19 -24.58
N SER A 109 -24.53 -5.71 -23.84
CA SER A 109 -24.51 -4.30 -23.41
C SER A 109 -23.13 -3.70 -23.19
N SER A 110 -22.52 -3.23 -24.29
CA SER A 110 -21.84 -1.93 -24.47
C SER A 110 -21.41 -1.09 -23.23
N THR A 111 -20.73 -1.68 -22.25
CA THR A 111 -20.05 -0.95 -21.19
C THR A 111 -18.63 -1.48 -21.02
N LEU A 112 -17.64 -0.58 -21.09
CA LEU A 112 -16.20 -0.85 -20.91
C LEU A 112 -15.84 -1.40 -19.51
N TRP A 113 -16.83 -1.61 -18.64
CA TRP A 113 -16.70 -2.06 -17.26
C TRP A 113 -17.10 -3.55 -17.07
N GLU A 114 -17.54 -4.23 -18.12
CA GLU A 114 -17.89 -5.66 -18.11
C GLU A 114 -16.71 -6.57 -18.50
N HIS A 115 -15.50 -6.26 -18.03
CA HIS A 115 -14.54 -7.34 -17.90
C HIS A 115 -14.96 -8.18 -16.69
N HIS A 116 -15.72 -9.25 -16.96
CA HIS A 116 -15.97 -10.36 -16.04
C HIS A 116 -14.63 -11.04 -15.69
N HIS A 117 -13.77 -10.33 -14.97
CA HIS A 117 -12.65 -10.96 -14.30
C HIS A 117 -13.25 -11.90 -13.25
N PRO A 118 -12.72 -13.13 -13.12
CA PRO A 118 -13.12 -13.99 -12.03
C PRO A 118 -12.98 -13.23 -10.70
N PRO A 119 -13.79 -13.53 -9.67
CA PRO A 119 -13.65 -12.90 -8.37
C PRO A 119 -12.22 -13.14 -7.86
N VAL A 120 -11.45 -12.07 -7.79
CA VAL A 120 -10.05 -12.05 -7.37
C VAL A 120 -9.90 -11.12 -6.18
N ASP A 121 -8.94 -11.42 -5.31
CA ASP A 121 -8.57 -10.47 -4.27
C ASP A 121 -8.18 -9.14 -4.93
N ALA A 122 -8.84 -8.06 -4.59
CA ALA A 122 -8.65 -6.77 -5.21
C ALA A 122 -8.40 -5.70 -4.16
N PHE A 123 -7.40 -4.87 -4.43
CA PHE A 123 -7.13 -3.65 -3.70
C PHE A 123 -7.23 -2.50 -4.69
N THR A 124 -8.07 -1.51 -4.43
CA THR A 124 -8.20 -0.33 -5.27
C THR A 124 -8.11 0.94 -4.43
N LEU A 125 -7.16 1.81 -4.77
CA LEU A 125 -6.98 3.13 -4.18
C LEU A 125 -7.29 4.20 -5.23
N MET A 126 -8.32 5.01 -4.98
CA MET A 126 -8.81 6.01 -5.92
C MET A 126 -8.71 7.41 -5.32
N HIS A 127 -8.07 8.31 -6.05
CA HIS A 127 -8.15 9.75 -5.79
C HIS A 127 -8.85 10.46 -6.95
N HIS A 128 -9.67 11.48 -6.66
CA HIS A 128 -10.24 12.28 -7.75
C HIS A 128 -9.24 13.33 -8.20
N ASP A 129 -9.02 14.32 -7.34
CA ASP A 129 -8.09 15.41 -7.54
C ASP A 129 -7.04 15.39 -6.44
N LEU A 130 -5.77 15.49 -6.83
CA LEU A 130 -4.61 15.55 -5.95
C LEU A 130 -3.89 16.87 -6.15
N GLU A 131 -3.62 17.59 -5.07
CA GLU A 131 -2.66 18.70 -5.09
C GLU A 131 -1.52 18.32 -4.17
N VAL A 132 -0.33 18.20 -4.73
CA VAL A 132 0.85 17.65 -4.09
C VAL A 132 1.96 18.69 -4.13
N CYS A 133 2.69 18.86 -3.03
CA CYS A 133 3.88 19.69 -2.94
C CYS A 133 4.95 18.91 -2.18
N THR A 134 6.10 18.68 -2.81
CA THR A 134 7.18 17.90 -2.18
C THR A 134 8.54 18.50 -2.44
N ASN A 135 9.39 18.49 -1.42
CA ASN A 135 10.84 18.63 -1.58
C ASN A 135 11.47 17.28 -2.00
N SER A 136 12.80 17.26 -2.19
CA SER A 136 13.51 16.05 -2.65
C SER A 136 13.44 14.89 -1.66
N LEU A 137 13.52 15.16 -0.35
CA LEU A 137 13.43 14.13 0.70
C LEU A 137 12.03 13.49 0.74
N GLN A 138 10.99 14.31 0.67
CA GLN A 138 9.59 13.86 0.64
C GLN A 138 9.28 13.09 -0.64
N TYR A 139 9.82 13.54 -1.78
CA TYR A 139 9.73 12.81 -3.05
C TYR A 139 10.38 11.43 -2.96
N ALA A 140 11.60 11.35 -2.41
CA ALA A 140 12.29 10.08 -2.19
C ALA A 140 11.51 9.15 -1.24
N MET A 141 10.95 9.70 -0.16
CA MET A 141 10.07 8.96 0.75
C MET A 141 8.85 8.39 0.03
N LEU A 142 8.16 9.19 -0.81
CA LEU A 142 7.02 8.71 -1.59
C LEU A 142 7.41 7.57 -2.54
N LEU A 143 8.57 7.68 -3.20
CA LEU A 143 9.10 6.60 -4.03
C LEU A 143 9.38 5.34 -3.21
N ASP A 144 9.93 5.48 -2.01
CA ASP A 144 10.20 4.36 -1.11
C ASP A 144 8.90 3.68 -0.66
N ILE A 145 7.87 4.45 -0.30
CA ILE A 145 6.54 3.92 0.03
C ILE A 145 5.94 3.17 -1.17
N VAL A 146 6.00 3.76 -2.37
CA VAL A 146 5.48 3.08 -3.56
C VAL A 146 6.22 1.76 -3.79
N ASN A 147 7.55 1.75 -3.72
CA ASN A 147 8.34 0.55 -4.00
C ASN A 147 8.23 -0.53 -2.90
N ASN A 148 8.31 -0.13 -1.63
CA ASN A 148 8.43 -1.05 -0.49
C ASN A 148 7.11 -1.36 0.21
N LEU A 149 6.04 -0.59 -0.04
CA LEU A 149 4.72 -0.86 0.54
C LEU A 149 3.73 -1.29 -0.54
N LEU A 150 3.55 -0.49 -1.60
CA LEU A 150 2.51 -0.72 -2.60
C LEU A 150 2.93 -1.78 -3.63
N LEU A 151 4.18 -1.74 -4.08
CA LEU A 151 4.73 -2.69 -5.05
C LEU A 151 5.33 -3.93 -4.38
N TYR A 152 5.59 -3.88 -3.07
CA TYR A 152 6.17 -4.99 -2.34
C TYR A 152 5.26 -6.21 -2.35
N VAL A 153 5.86 -7.37 -2.60
CA VAL A 153 5.21 -8.66 -2.45
C VAL A 153 5.67 -9.22 -1.11
N GLU A 154 4.73 -9.31 -0.17
CA GLU A 154 5.03 -9.73 1.19
C GLU A 154 5.74 -11.09 1.24
N SER A 155 6.98 -11.11 1.75
CA SER A 155 7.79 -12.33 1.81
C SER A 155 7.23 -13.35 2.80
N SER A 156 6.60 -12.91 3.88
CA SER A 156 5.82 -13.72 4.83
C SER A 156 4.70 -14.46 4.11
N ARG A 157 3.92 -13.76 3.28
CA ARG A 157 2.85 -14.34 2.48
C ARG A 157 3.39 -15.34 1.46
N LYS A 158 4.52 -15.03 0.81
CA LYS A 158 5.19 -16.00 -0.08
C LYS A 158 5.57 -17.28 0.67
N LYS A 159 6.16 -17.15 1.87
CA LYS A 159 6.49 -18.30 2.73
C LYS A 159 5.25 -19.08 3.17
N ALA A 160 4.16 -18.38 3.51
CA ALA A 160 2.88 -18.99 3.87
C ALA A 160 2.29 -19.78 2.69
N PHE A 161 2.31 -19.20 1.50
CA PHE A 161 1.86 -19.86 0.27
C PHE A 161 2.72 -21.08 -0.07
N GLU A 162 4.06 -20.97 -0.01
CA GLU A 162 4.96 -22.12 -0.21
C GLU A 162 4.71 -23.23 0.83
N ARG A 163 4.48 -22.87 2.09
CA ARG A 163 4.14 -23.81 3.16
C ARG A 163 2.81 -24.52 2.86
N LEU A 164 1.80 -23.79 2.39
CA LEU A 164 0.51 -24.35 1.96
C LEU A 164 0.70 -25.32 0.80
N GLN A 165 1.43 -24.94 -0.25
CA GLN A 165 1.70 -25.82 -1.39
C GLN A 165 2.42 -27.11 -0.97
N ARG A 166 3.42 -27.01 -0.07
CA ARG A 166 4.11 -28.18 0.48
C ARG A 166 3.19 -29.08 1.28
N MET A 167 2.38 -28.53 2.19
CA MET A 167 1.41 -29.31 2.97
C MET A 167 0.38 -29.96 2.07
N ARG A 168 -0.13 -29.23 1.07
CA ARG A 168 -1.06 -29.74 0.08
C ARG A 168 -0.48 -30.94 -0.66
N PHE A 169 0.75 -30.84 -1.14
CA PHE A 169 1.44 -31.94 -1.81
C PHE A 169 1.64 -33.15 -0.88
N GLN A 170 2.10 -32.92 0.37
CA GLN A 170 2.26 -33.98 1.36
C GLN A 170 0.95 -34.71 1.66
N LEU A 171 -0.16 -33.96 1.80
CA LEU A 171 -1.48 -34.54 2.06
C LEU A 171 -2.01 -35.28 0.82
N GLN A 172 -1.75 -34.81 -0.40
CA GLN A 172 -2.10 -35.53 -1.64
C GLN A 172 -1.42 -36.90 -1.75
N LEU A 173 -0.26 -37.10 -1.12
CA LEU A 173 0.42 -38.40 -1.07
C LEU A 173 -0.17 -39.36 -0.02
N GLN A 174 -0.95 -38.84 0.94
CA GLN A 174 -1.57 -39.62 2.02
C GLN A 174 -3.00 -40.01 1.64
N SER A 175 -3.46 -41.18 2.13
CA SER A 175 -4.86 -41.55 2.00
C SER A 175 -5.76 -40.64 2.85
N ILE A 176 -7.02 -40.44 2.44
CA ILE A 176 -7.98 -39.60 3.18
C ILE A 176 -8.18 -40.08 4.63
N GLU A 177 -8.02 -41.37 4.87
CA GLU A 177 -8.15 -41.99 6.19
C GLU A 177 -6.94 -41.66 7.08
N ASP A 178 -5.74 -41.63 6.50
CA ASP A 178 -4.49 -41.29 7.20
C ASP A 178 -4.41 -39.80 7.57
N GLN A 179 -5.06 -38.92 6.80
CA GLN A 179 -5.07 -37.47 7.05
C GLN A 179 -5.83 -37.08 8.34
N ARG A 180 -6.73 -37.93 8.86
CA ARG A 180 -7.57 -37.57 10.02
C ARG A 180 -6.79 -37.49 11.34
N LYS A 181 -5.81 -38.39 11.56
CA LYS A 181 -5.06 -38.46 12.82
C LYS A 181 -4.21 -37.20 13.06
N PRO A 182 -3.40 -36.71 12.10
CA PRO A 182 -2.61 -35.48 12.27
C PRO A 182 -3.48 -34.24 12.54
N ILE A 183 -4.64 -34.14 11.87
CA ILE A 183 -5.60 -33.05 12.11
C ILE A 183 -6.10 -33.09 13.55
N GLN A 184 -6.50 -34.26 14.05
CA GLN A 184 -6.98 -34.42 15.43
C GLN A 184 -5.90 -34.10 16.47
N GLU A 185 -4.66 -34.53 16.24
CA GLU A 185 -3.53 -34.22 17.12
C GLU A 185 -3.28 -32.72 17.20
N THR A 186 -3.31 -32.04 16.05
CA THR A 186 -3.15 -30.58 16.01
C THR A 186 -4.33 -29.85 16.65
N GLN A 187 -5.58 -30.32 16.45
CA GLN A 187 -6.73 -29.79 17.17
C GLN A 187 -6.58 -29.94 18.70
N LYS A 188 -6.07 -31.08 19.19
CA LYS A 188 -5.80 -31.28 20.62
C LYS A 188 -4.74 -30.30 21.11
N ARG A 189 -3.67 -30.08 20.34
CA ARG A 189 -2.61 -29.12 20.66
C ARG A 189 -3.13 -27.69 20.75
N VAL A 190 -3.93 -27.24 19.77
CA VAL A 190 -4.58 -25.91 19.81
C VAL A 190 -5.45 -25.74 21.05
N ARG A 191 -6.29 -26.75 21.37
CA ARG A 191 -7.12 -26.72 22.59
C ARG A 191 -6.28 -26.67 23.87
N ALA A 192 -5.18 -27.42 23.94
CA ALA A 192 -4.28 -27.41 25.09
C ALA A 192 -3.59 -26.04 25.27
N LEU A 193 -3.15 -25.41 24.17
CA LEU A 193 -2.55 -24.06 24.19
C LEU A 193 -3.57 -23.00 24.60
N LEU A 194 -4.82 -23.08 24.14
CA LEU A 194 -5.90 -22.19 24.59
C LEU A 194 -6.15 -22.32 26.09
N CYS A 195 -6.18 -23.55 26.63
CA CYS A 195 -6.31 -23.77 28.07
C CYS A 195 -5.12 -23.18 28.84
N LYS A 196 -3.90 -23.37 28.33
CA LYS A 196 -2.69 -22.78 28.93
C LYS A 196 -2.74 -21.25 28.94
N LEU A 197 -3.13 -20.63 27.82
CA LEU A 197 -3.26 -19.18 27.70
C LEU A 197 -4.25 -18.61 28.72
N ARG A 198 -5.43 -19.21 28.83
CA ARG A 198 -6.43 -18.82 29.85
C ARG A 198 -5.91 -18.96 31.28
N GLY A 199 -5.09 -19.98 31.54
CA GLY A 199 -4.41 -20.15 32.82
C GLY A 199 -3.44 -19.01 33.13
N LEU A 200 -2.56 -18.69 32.17
CA LEU A 200 -1.59 -17.60 32.30
C LEU A 200 -2.26 -16.22 32.42
N GLU A 201 -3.33 -15.96 31.66
CA GLU A 201 -4.12 -14.72 31.77
C GLU A 201 -4.74 -14.56 33.16
N LYS A 202 -5.23 -15.65 33.75
CA LYS A 202 -5.75 -15.64 35.12
C LYS A 202 -4.65 -15.38 36.15
N GLU A 203 -3.48 -16.00 36.00
CA GLU A 203 -2.33 -15.75 36.88
C GLU A 203 -1.85 -14.30 36.77
N MET A 204 -1.74 -13.77 35.56
CA MET A 204 -1.39 -12.38 35.30
C MET A 204 -2.37 -11.41 35.97
N TYR A 205 -3.68 -11.66 35.87
CA TYR A 205 -4.69 -10.86 36.56
C TYR A 205 -4.54 -10.88 38.09
N LEU A 206 -4.25 -12.06 38.68
CA LEU A 206 -4.07 -12.19 40.13
C LEU A 206 -2.82 -11.43 40.61
N VAL A 207 -1.71 -11.54 39.89
CA VAL A 207 -0.46 -10.83 40.23
C VAL A 207 -0.61 -9.32 40.02
N GLN A 208 -1.30 -8.89 38.96
CA GLN A 208 -1.57 -7.48 38.71
C GLN A 208 -2.48 -6.85 39.78
N ARG A 209 -3.47 -7.61 40.27
CA ARG A 209 -4.27 -7.20 41.43
C ARG A 209 -3.43 -7.10 42.70
N ALA A 210 -2.56 -8.08 42.96
CA ALA A 210 -1.65 -8.06 44.11
C ALA A 210 -0.65 -6.89 44.05
N LEU A 211 -0.19 -6.51 42.85
CA LEU A 211 0.64 -5.32 42.65
C LEU A 211 -0.15 -4.02 42.93
N GLY A 212 -1.45 -3.98 42.63
CA GLY A 212 -2.32 -2.88 43.02
C GLY A 212 -2.46 -2.73 44.55
N GLU A 213 -2.35 -3.83 45.28
CA GLU A 213 -2.35 -3.85 46.75
C GLU A 213 -0.94 -3.53 47.32
N GLU A 214 0.15 -3.99 46.68
CA GLU A 214 1.55 -3.69 47.04
C GLU A 214 2.41 -3.21 45.84
N PRO A 215 2.38 -1.91 45.50
CA PRO A 215 2.97 -1.39 44.26
C PRO A 215 4.51 -1.39 44.22
N ASN A 216 5.18 -1.41 45.38
CA ASN A 216 6.64 -1.37 45.50
C ASN A 216 7.28 -2.76 45.68
N SER A 217 6.55 -3.85 45.44
CA SER A 217 7.13 -5.20 45.53
C SER A 217 7.92 -5.55 44.27
N PRO A 218 9.27 -5.60 44.31
CA PRO A 218 10.08 -5.91 43.13
C PRO A 218 9.86 -7.35 42.65
N LEU A 219 9.41 -8.23 43.55
CA LEU A 219 9.13 -9.64 43.24
C LEU A 219 7.87 -9.78 42.37
N LEU A 220 6.81 -9.02 42.68
CA LEU A 220 5.57 -9.01 41.88
C LEU A 220 5.80 -8.40 40.50
N GLN A 221 6.62 -7.35 40.41
CA GLN A 221 7.02 -6.75 39.12
C GLN A 221 7.77 -7.78 38.25
N LEU A 222 8.76 -8.49 38.79
CA LEU A 222 9.50 -9.53 38.06
C LEU A 222 8.59 -10.71 37.64
N GLN A 223 7.60 -11.05 38.47
CA GLN A 223 6.61 -12.08 38.13
C GLN A 223 5.71 -11.66 36.97
N ILE A 224 5.29 -10.40 36.91
CA ILE A 224 4.51 -9.86 35.79
C ILE A 224 5.33 -9.92 34.50
N ASP A 225 6.57 -9.42 34.50
CA ASP A 225 7.43 -9.47 33.32
C ASP A 225 7.63 -10.90 32.79
N ASN A 226 7.77 -11.87 33.70
CA ASN A 226 7.89 -13.27 33.32
C ASN A 226 6.56 -13.84 32.77
N LEU A 227 5.43 -13.49 33.37
CA LEU A 227 4.11 -13.90 32.89
C LEU A 227 3.79 -13.30 31.53
N GLU A 228 4.14 -12.04 31.29
CA GLU A 228 3.99 -11.38 29.98
C GLU A 228 4.77 -12.12 28.88
N ARG A 229 6.02 -12.49 29.14
CA ARG A 229 6.81 -13.31 28.21
C ARG A 229 6.19 -14.68 27.97
N GLN A 230 5.66 -15.33 29.01
CA GLN A 230 5.00 -16.63 28.87
C GLN A 230 3.69 -16.53 28.07
N VAL A 231 2.89 -15.48 28.30
CA VAL A 231 1.69 -15.17 27.53
C VAL A 231 2.05 -14.93 26.07
N TYR A 232 3.07 -14.10 25.80
CA TYR A 232 3.57 -13.83 24.46
C TYR A 232 3.96 -15.13 23.73
N ASN A 233 4.82 -15.95 24.34
CA ASN A 233 5.26 -17.23 23.77
C ASN A 233 4.09 -18.21 23.54
N CYS A 234 3.11 -18.23 24.46
CA CYS A 234 1.92 -19.07 24.32
C CYS A 234 1.01 -18.59 23.17
N LYS A 235 0.85 -17.28 22.99
CA LYS A 235 0.10 -16.68 21.88
C LYS A 235 0.77 -16.98 20.54
N GLU A 236 2.09 -16.85 20.45
CA GLU A 236 2.83 -17.22 19.22
C GLU A 236 2.66 -18.70 18.88
N ALA A 237 2.86 -19.60 19.85
CA ALA A 237 2.68 -21.03 19.65
C ALA A 237 1.24 -21.40 19.25
N LEU A 238 0.25 -20.73 19.84
CA LEU A 238 -1.17 -20.92 19.52
C LEU A 238 -1.46 -20.47 18.09
N THR A 239 -0.96 -19.29 17.69
CA THR A 239 -1.14 -18.74 16.34
C THR A 239 -0.54 -19.68 15.31
N ALA A 240 0.72 -20.10 15.50
CA ALA A 240 1.40 -21.03 14.59
C ALA A 240 0.69 -22.40 14.48
N SER A 241 0.19 -22.93 15.60
CA SER A 241 -0.59 -24.19 15.60
C SER A 241 -1.97 -24.04 14.96
N SER A 242 -2.59 -22.86 15.07
CA SER A 242 -3.90 -22.57 14.49
C SER A 242 -3.82 -22.42 12.98
N GLU A 243 -2.81 -21.70 12.48
CA GLU A 243 -2.53 -21.57 11.03
C GLU A 243 -2.24 -22.92 10.39
N GLU A 244 -1.45 -23.77 11.05
CA GLU A 244 -1.18 -25.13 10.60
C GLU A 244 -2.46 -25.96 10.50
N LEU A 245 -3.30 -25.89 11.53
CA LEU A 245 -4.59 -26.59 11.55
C LEU A 245 -5.52 -26.11 10.43
N ASP A 246 -5.62 -24.81 10.23
CA ASP A 246 -6.47 -24.21 9.19
C ASP A 246 -6.02 -24.65 7.79
N THR A 247 -4.71 -24.62 7.55
CA THR A 247 -4.10 -25.12 6.30
C THR A 247 -4.44 -26.60 6.07
N MET A 248 -4.28 -27.45 7.09
CA MET A 248 -4.60 -28.88 7.00
C MET A 248 -6.09 -29.13 6.75
N LEU A 249 -6.98 -28.40 7.44
CA LEU A 249 -8.43 -28.52 7.24
C LEU A 249 -8.85 -28.09 5.83
N SER A 250 -8.25 -27.02 5.31
CA SER A 250 -8.48 -26.54 3.94
C SER A 250 -8.05 -27.58 2.90
N CYS A 251 -6.87 -28.19 3.06
CA CYS A 251 -6.40 -29.27 2.19
C CYS A 251 -7.26 -30.54 2.30
N TYR A 252 -7.71 -30.89 3.50
CA TYR A 252 -8.58 -32.04 3.74
C TYR A 252 -9.94 -31.89 3.03
N LYS A 253 -10.57 -30.72 3.17
CA LYS A 253 -11.81 -30.37 2.47
C LYS A 253 -11.64 -30.43 0.95
N GLU A 254 -10.53 -29.90 0.45
CA GLU A 254 -10.21 -29.94 -0.99
C GLU A 254 -10.08 -31.39 -1.49
N THR A 255 -9.37 -32.25 -0.75
CA THR A 255 -9.17 -33.67 -1.12
C THR A 255 -10.49 -34.44 -1.13
N GLN A 256 -11.39 -34.19 -0.17
CA GLN A 256 -12.73 -34.78 -0.19
C GLN A 256 -13.57 -34.34 -1.40
N LEU A 257 -13.52 -33.05 -1.76
CA LEU A 257 -14.27 -32.51 -2.90
C LEU A 257 -13.71 -32.99 -4.25
N ILE A 258 -12.38 -33.07 -4.39
CA ILE A 258 -11.74 -33.63 -5.59
C ILE A 258 -12.06 -35.12 -5.72
N GLY A 259 -12.02 -35.88 -4.61
CA GLY A 259 -12.42 -37.29 -4.58
C GLY A 259 -13.86 -37.51 -5.06
N GLN A 260 -14.76 -36.55 -4.85
CA GLN A 260 -16.14 -36.57 -5.37
C GLN A 260 -16.27 -36.11 -6.83
N LYS A 261 -15.32 -35.31 -7.36
CA LYS A 261 -15.38 -34.68 -8.70
C LYS A 261 -14.41 -35.30 -9.74
N MET A 262 -13.73 -36.39 -9.42
CA MET A 262 -12.72 -37.09 -10.25
C MET A 262 -13.26 -37.74 -11.55
N ALA A 263 -14.35 -37.24 -12.12
CA ALA A 263 -14.86 -37.69 -13.42
C ALA A 263 -14.58 -36.71 -14.59
N THR A 264 -14.22 -35.44 -14.38
CA THR A 264 -14.32 -34.46 -15.50
C THR A 264 -13.21 -33.42 -15.68
N LEU A 265 -12.12 -33.37 -14.91
CA LEU A 265 -11.14 -32.27 -15.06
C LEU A 265 -9.68 -32.74 -15.15
N ARG A 266 -9.32 -33.35 -16.29
CA ARG A 266 -7.95 -33.36 -16.82
C ARG A 266 -7.84 -32.32 -17.93
N GLY A 267 -7.84 -31.05 -17.57
CA GLY A 267 -7.45 -29.94 -18.46
C GLY A 267 -6.31 -29.18 -17.82
N ASP A 268 -5.33 -28.75 -18.62
CA ASP A 268 -4.27 -27.84 -18.18
C ASP A 268 -4.91 -26.68 -17.40
N LYS A 269 -4.47 -26.47 -16.16
CA LYS A 269 -4.93 -25.33 -15.37
C LYS A 269 -4.43 -24.06 -16.06
N ALA A 270 -5.33 -23.35 -16.74
CA ALA A 270 -5.01 -22.06 -17.34
C ALA A 270 -4.55 -21.09 -16.24
N VAL A 271 -3.45 -20.37 -16.51
CA VAL A 271 -2.93 -19.33 -15.62
C VAL A 271 -3.98 -18.24 -15.48
N SER A 272 -4.42 -17.99 -14.24
CA SER A 272 -5.47 -17.00 -13.94
C SER A 272 -4.93 -15.91 -13.02
N VAL A 273 -5.50 -14.72 -13.10
CA VAL A 273 -5.25 -13.65 -12.13
C VAL A 273 -5.83 -14.11 -10.80
N VAL A 274 -5.05 -13.99 -9.73
CA VAL A 274 -5.46 -14.34 -8.35
C VAL A 274 -5.62 -13.07 -7.52
N ARG A 275 -4.84 -12.03 -7.84
CA ARG A 275 -4.90 -10.75 -7.15
C ARG A 275 -4.72 -9.59 -8.12
N ALA A 276 -5.51 -8.55 -7.92
CA ALA A 276 -5.38 -7.28 -8.61
C ALA A 276 -5.10 -6.17 -7.60
N SER A 277 -4.22 -5.24 -7.95
CA SER A 277 -4.00 -4.01 -7.20
C SER A 277 -4.07 -2.84 -8.16
N GLU A 278 -4.91 -1.88 -7.85
CA GLU A 278 -5.21 -0.75 -8.70
C GLU A 278 -5.03 0.55 -7.93
N ILE A 279 -4.34 1.52 -8.53
CA ILE A 279 -4.15 2.85 -7.99
C ILE A 279 -4.44 3.82 -9.11
N CYS A 280 -5.39 4.72 -8.93
CA CYS A 280 -5.72 5.68 -9.98
C CYS A 280 -6.04 7.07 -9.44
N PHE A 281 -5.81 8.06 -10.30
CA PHE A 281 -6.31 9.40 -10.07
C PHE A 281 -6.73 10.11 -11.36
N LYS A 282 -7.78 10.94 -11.27
CA LYS A 282 -8.29 11.67 -12.42
C LYS A 282 -7.41 12.88 -12.75
N HIS A 283 -7.02 13.65 -11.74
CA HIS A 283 -6.16 14.82 -11.92
C HIS A 283 -5.17 14.94 -10.75
N ALA A 284 -3.93 15.29 -11.05
CA ALA A 284 -2.94 15.64 -10.04
C ALA A 284 -2.13 16.86 -10.47
N GLN A 285 -2.03 17.84 -9.58
CA GLN A 285 -1.10 18.96 -9.67
C GLN A 285 0.01 18.73 -8.66
N TRP A 286 1.25 18.65 -9.12
CA TRP A 286 2.38 18.33 -8.28
C TRP A 286 3.47 19.40 -8.42
N ARG A 287 3.65 20.19 -7.36
CA ARG A 287 4.73 21.15 -7.22
C ARG A 287 5.97 20.50 -6.61
N LEU A 288 7.10 20.61 -7.30
CA LEU A 288 8.41 20.24 -6.79
C LEU A 288 9.09 21.49 -6.23
N THR A 289 9.57 21.43 -4.99
CA THR A 289 10.21 22.56 -4.32
C THR A 289 11.68 22.31 -4.03
N GLU A 290 12.40 23.38 -3.69
CA GLU A 290 13.72 23.26 -3.08
C GLU A 290 13.65 22.61 -1.68
N ALA A 291 14.82 22.34 -1.09
CA ALA A 291 14.93 21.65 0.20
C ALA A 291 14.20 22.38 1.33
N ASP A 292 14.12 23.71 1.26
CA ASP A 292 13.40 24.57 2.21
C ASP A 292 11.86 24.48 2.09
N GLY A 293 11.33 23.83 1.05
CA GLY A 293 9.90 23.70 0.82
C GLY A 293 9.21 24.97 0.31
N GLN A 294 9.94 26.06 0.07
CA GLN A 294 9.37 27.37 -0.24
C GLN A 294 9.42 27.71 -1.73
N LEU A 295 10.58 27.51 -2.36
CA LEU A 295 10.78 27.88 -3.76
C LEU A 295 10.41 26.72 -4.69
N GLY A 296 9.48 26.97 -5.61
CA GLY A 296 9.10 26.02 -6.65
C GLY A 296 10.17 25.86 -7.72
N ILE A 297 10.52 24.62 -8.04
CA ILE A 297 11.42 24.22 -9.13
C ILE A 297 10.62 23.95 -10.40
N ALA A 298 9.57 23.14 -10.27
CA ALA A 298 8.73 22.71 -11.38
C ALA A 298 7.30 22.41 -10.91
N ASP A 299 6.34 22.66 -11.78
CA ASP A 299 4.95 22.22 -11.59
C ASP A 299 4.64 21.12 -12.63
N LEU A 300 4.11 19.99 -12.16
CA LEU A 300 3.64 18.89 -12.98
C LEU A 300 2.12 18.83 -12.93
N VAL A 301 1.50 18.63 -14.09
CA VAL A 301 0.08 18.36 -14.23
C VAL A 301 -0.07 16.98 -14.86
N LEU A 302 -0.67 16.06 -14.12
CA LEU A 302 -0.91 14.69 -14.51
C LEU A 302 -2.41 14.46 -14.58
N SER A 303 -2.90 13.73 -15.58
CA SER A 303 -4.34 13.40 -15.64
C SER A 303 -4.59 12.03 -16.21
N SER A 304 -5.68 11.41 -15.74
CA SER A 304 -6.06 10.03 -16.04
C SER A 304 -4.90 9.06 -15.82
N PHE A 305 -4.40 9.03 -14.58
CA PHE A 305 -3.39 8.07 -14.15
C PHE A 305 -4.07 6.79 -13.69
N LEU A 306 -3.56 5.65 -14.14
CA LEU A 306 -3.98 4.33 -13.72
C LEU A 306 -2.74 3.46 -13.59
N TYR A 307 -2.60 2.82 -12.45
CA TYR A 307 -1.63 1.76 -12.23
C TYR A 307 -2.36 0.49 -11.84
N THR A 308 -2.04 -0.62 -12.51
CA THR A 308 -2.59 -1.94 -12.23
C THR A 308 -1.46 -2.94 -12.08
N LYS A 309 -1.52 -3.75 -11.03
CA LYS A 309 -0.64 -4.89 -10.77
C LYS A 309 -1.51 -6.14 -10.64
N ASN A 310 -1.37 -7.06 -11.59
CA ASN A 310 -2.06 -8.34 -11.59
C ASN A 310 -1.07 -9.45 -11.25
N SER A 311 -1.28 -10.13 -10.12
CA SER A 311 -0.53 -11.32 -9.74
C SER A 311 -1.31 -12.57 -10.15
N LYS A 312 -0.65 -13.46 -10.88
CA LYS A 312 -1.25 -14.68 -11.41
C LYS A 312 -0.93 -15.91 -10.57
N SER A 313 -1.64 -17.00 -10.85
CA SER A 313 -1.55 -18.27 -10.12
C SER A 313 -0.22 -19.01 -10.25
N ASP A 314 0.60 -18.66 -11.23
CA ASP A 314 1.92 -19.23 -11.51
C ASP A 314 3.07 -18.35 -10.99
N ASP A 315 2.79 -17.41 -10.10
CA ASP A 315 3.72 -16.37 -9.62
C ASP A 315 4.21 -15.39 -10.71
N SER A 316 3.63 -15.41 -11.91
CA SER A 316 3.85 -14.35 -12.89
C SER A 316 3.10 -13.07 -12.49
N VAL A 317 3.66 -11.92 -12.85
CA VAL A 317 3.11 -10.60 -12.51
C VAL A 317 3.02 -9.74 -13.76
N GLU A 318 1.90 -9.05 -13.91
CA GLU A 318 1.70 -8.04 -14.94
C GLU A 318 1.54 -6.67 -14.30
N HIS A 319 2.28 -5.70 -14.83
CA HIS A 319 2.21 -4.30 -14.46
C HIS A 319 1.74 -3.49 -15.65
N LEU A 320 0.73 -2.65 -15.43
CA LEU A 320 0.25 -1.67 -16.39
C LEU A 320 0.27 -0.30 -15.72
N LEU A 321 0.92 0.66 -16.34
CA LEU A 321 0.87 2.07 -15.97
C LEU A 321 0.37 2.85 -17.17
N GLU A 322 -0.72 3.58 -17.00
CA GLU A 322 -1.28 4.48 -17.99
C GLU A 322 -1.36 5.89 -17.44
N LEU A 323 -1.06 6.85 -18.30
CA LEU A 323 -1.19 8.27 -18.01
C LEU A 323 -1.78 8.97 -19.23
N GLY A 324 -2.95 9.57 -19.06
CA GLY A 324 -3.68 10.29 -20.11
C GLY A 324 -2.96 11.53 -20.60
N TYR A 325 -2.51 12.37 -19.67
CA TYR A 325 -1.87 13.65 -19.96
C TYR A 325 -0.73 13.94 -18.98
N VAL A 326 0.32 14.58 -19.48
CA VAL A 326 1.45 15.06 -18.69
C VAL A 326 1.85 16.44 -19.19
N LYS A 327 2.03 17.39 -18.26
CA LYS A 327 2.66 18.67 -18.54
C LYS A 327 3.62 19.00 -17.42
N MET A 328 4.81 19.48 -17.75
CA MET A 328 5.80 19.98 -16.79
C MET A 328 6.14 21.43 -17.16
N SER A 329 6.06 22.31 -16.17
CA SER A 329 6.39 23.72 -16.29
C SER A 329 7.61 24.08 -15.43
N ASN A 330 8.45 24.96 -15.96
CA ASN A 330 9.67 25.43 -15.32
C ASN A 330 9.38 26.68 -14.49
N LEU A 331 9.54 26.58 -13.17
CA LEU A 331 9.34 27.70 -12.26
C LEU A 331 10.62 28.49 -11.98
N LEU A 332 11.77 28.05 -12.49
CA LEU A 332 13.03 28.76 -12.28
C LEU A 332 12.99 30.16 -12.94
N PRO A 333 13.62 31.17 -12.32
CA PRO A 333 13.66 32.52 -12.85
C PRO A 333 14.48 32.59 -14.13
N ASN A 334 14.07 33.50 -15.03
CA ASN A 334 14.78 33.85 -16.27
C ASN A 334 15.13 32.65 -17.18
N GLN A 335 14.20 31.70 -17.31
CA GLN A 335 14.35 30.56 -18.23
C GLN A 335 13.63 30.83 -19.55
N ILE A 336 14.29 30.46 -20.65
CA ILE A 336 13.79 30.62 -22.02
C ILE A 336 12.61 29.66 -22.27
N TYR A 337 12.72 28.42 -21.80
CA TYR A 337 11.66 27.43 -21.87
C TYR A 337 10.87 27.41 -20.56
N LYS A 338 9.63 27.91 -20.62
CA LYS A 338 8.65 27.81 -19.52
C LYS A 338 7.93 26.47 -19.50
N GLU A 339 7.74 25.85 -20.66
CA GLU A 339 7.18 24.52 -20.80
C GLU A 339 8.32 23.54 -21.06
N VAL A 340 8.48 22.55 -20.16
CA VAL A 340 9.59 21.60 -20.19
C VAL A 340 9.19 20.32 -20.91
N LEU A 341 7.99 19.82 -20.63
CA LEU A 341 7.49 18.57 -21.17
C LEU A 341 5.99 18.72 -21.40
N GLN A 342 5.53 18.46 -22.61
CA GLN A 342 4.11 18.30 -22.91
C GLN A 342 3.90 17.53 -24.23
N PRO A 343 2.76 16.88 -24.44
CA PRO A 343 2.37 16.35 -25.74
C PRO A 343 2.42 17.43 -26.82
N THR A 344 3.08 17.15 -27.95
CA THR A 344 3.27 18.13 -29.04
C THR A 344 1.94 18.51 -29.68
N GLU A 345 1.07 17.53 -29.96
CA GLU A 345 -0.26 17.75 -30.52
C GLU A 345 -1.19 16.63 -30.04
N ILE A 346 -2.22 16.97 -29.26
CA ILE A 346 -3.33 16.05 -28.95
C ILE A 346 -4.47 16.42 -29.89
N HIS A 347 -4.46 15.85 -31.09
CA HIS A 347 -5.60 16.02 -32.01
C HIS A 347 -6.79 15.20 -31.52
N ASN A 348 -8.00 15.77 -31.59
CA ASN A 348 -9.26 15.06 -31.27
C ASN A 348 -9.49 13.80 -32.12
N ASN A 349 -8.76 13.63 -33.24
CA ASN A 349 -8.86 12.48 -34.15
C ASN A 349 -7.78 11.39 -33.93
N MET A 350 -7.07 11.39 -32.80
CA MET A 350 -6.10 10.33 -32.50
C MET A 350 -6.80 8.97 -32.26
N PRO A 351 -6.26 7.85 -32.76
CA PRO A 351 -6.74 6.51 -32.41
C PRO A 351 -6.86 6.33 -30.89
N ILE A 352 -7.85 5.55 -30.42
CA ILE A 352 -8.13 5.37 -28.97
C ILE A 352 -6.87 4.92 -28.20
N ASP A 353 -6.04 4.10 -28.82
CA ASP A 353 -4.77 3.60 -28.28
C ASP A 353 -3.70 4.71 -28.06
N ARG A 354 -3.87 5.87 -28.70
CA ARG A 354 -3.02 7.06 -28.54
C ARG A 354 -3.69 8.17 -27.69
N LYS A 355 -4.83 7.89 -27.05
CA LYS A 355 -5.45 8.82 -26.07
C LYS A 355 -4.73 8.85 -24.72
N ARG A 356 -3.71 7.99 -24.54
CA ARG A 356 -2.82 8.00 -23.37
C ARG A 356 -1.48 8.59 -23.77
N ALA A 357 -1.01 9.60 -23.05
CA ALA A 357 0.30 10.21 -23.27
C ALA A 357 1.45 9.21 -23.00
N LEU A 358 1.29 8.35 -21.99
CA LEU A 358 2.24 7.30 -21.63
C LEU A 358 1.49 6.03 -21.26
N ARG A 359 1.95 4.89 -21.78
CA ARG A 359 1.54 3.56 -21.35
C ARG A 359 2.79 2.69 -21.21
N VAL A 360 3.03 2.18 -20.01
CA VAL A 360 4.10 1.22 -19.72
C VAL A 360 3.44 -0.10 -19.36
N PHE A 361 3.79 -1.16 -20.09
CA PHE A 361 3.33 -2.50 -19.80
C PHE A 361 4.54 -3.41 -19.57
N CYS A 362 4.53 -4.14 -18.46
CA CYS A 362 5.58 -5.08 -18.11
C CYS A 362 4.96 -6.41 -17.68
N ARG A 363 5.46 -7.50 -18.23
CA ARG A 363 5.12 -8.87 -17.80
C ARG A 363 6.37 -9.56 -17.31
N GLU A 364 6.32 -10.01 -16.06
CA GLU A 364 7.36 -10.80 -15.42
C GLU A 364 6.88 -12.25 -15.30
N LYS A 365 7.72 -13.21 -15.71
CA LYS A 365 7.47 -14.63 -15.47
C LYS A 365 7.73 -15.01 -14.03
N ALA A 366 7.23 -16.18 -13.66
CA ALA A 366 7.60 -16.85 -12.43
C ALA A 366 9.13 -16.80 -12.22
N PRO A 367 9.63 -16.32 -11.08
CA PRO A 367 11.06 -16.16 -10.86
C PRO A 367 11.76 -17.54 -10.82
N VAL A 368 12.87 -17.66 -11.53
CA VAL A 368 13.68 -18.90 -11.57
C VAL A 368 14.90 -18.71 -10.70
N GLY A 369 15.01 -19.48 -9.61
CA GLY A 369 16.13 -19.36 -8.67
C GLY A 369 16.19 -18.00 -7.95
N GLY A 370 15.07 -17.30 -7.83
CA GLY A 370 14.98 -15.96 -7.22
C GLY A 370 15.29 -14.79 -8.16
N ILE A 371 15.67 -15.08 -9.42
CA ILE A 371 15.89 -14.05 -10.44
C ILE A 371 14.55 -13.77 -11.14
N SER A 372 14.12 -12.50 -11.16
CA SER A 372 12.96 -12.08 -11.95
C SER A 372 13.31 -12.10 -13.44
N VAL A 373 12.42 -12.70 -14.24
CA VAL A 373 12.57 -12.81 -15.70
C VAL A 373 11.50 -11.94 -16.36
N LYS A 374 11.91 -10.84 -16.98
CA LYS A 374 11.02 -9.98 -17.76
C LYS A 374 10.74 -10.64 -19.12
N GLU A 375 9.51 -11.04 -19.36
CA GLU A 375 9.07 -11.62 -20.64
C GLU A 375 8.76 -10.54 -21.66
N HIS A 376 8.04 -9.51 -21.23
CA HIS A 376 7.61 -8.43 -22.11
C HIS A 376 7.75 -7.11 -21.40
N PHE A 377 8.31 -6.13 -22.10
CA PHE A 377 8.43 -4.77 -21.62
C PHE A 377 8.19 -3.81 -22.77
N GLU A 378 7.15 -3.00 -22.66
CA GLU A 378 6.66 -2.14 -23.71
C GLU A 378 6.38 -0.76 -23.15
N ILE A 379 6.83 0.26 -23.86
CA ILE A 379 6.57 1.66 -23.55
C ILE A 379 5.97 2.29 -24.80
N ASN A 380 4.73 2.75 -24.69
CA ASN A 380 4.07 3.55 -25.70
C ASN A 380 4.02 5.00 -25.22
N LEU A 381 4.51 5.89 -26.05
CA LEU A 381 4.60 7.32 -25.78
C LEU A 381 4.08 8.09 -26.99
N VAL A 382 3.25 9.11 -26.72
CA VAL A 382 2.89 10.09 -27.75
C VAL A 382 4.08 10.98 -28.07
N PRO A 383 4.10 11.66 -29.23
CA PRO A 383 5.10 12.70 -29.50
C PRO A 383 5.08 13.78 -28.41
N LEU A 384 6.24 14.03 -27.80
CA LEU A 384 6.44 15.00 -26.73
C LEU A 384 7.30 16.17 -27.23
N THR A 385 6.91 17.39 -26.88
CA THR A 385 7.73 18.58 -27.02
C THR A 385 8.51 18.78 -25.74
N ILE A 386 9.84 18.88 -25.87
CA ILE A 386 10.75 18.97 -24.73
C ILE A 386 11.55 20.27 -24.83
N GLY A 387 11.34 21.17 -23.86
CA GLY A 387 12.03 22.45 -23.73
C GLY A 387 12.96 22.45 -22.51
N LEU A 388 14.18 21.94 -22.67
CA LEU A 388 15.14 21.81 -21.56
C LEU A 388 16.27 22.83 -21.62
N THR A 389 16.59 23.43 -20.47
CA THR A 389 17.83 24.19 -20.27
C THR A 389 18.79 23.39 -19.38
N LYS A 390 20.11 23.58 -19.55
CA LYS A 390 21.12 22.95 -18.69
C LYS A 390 20.91 23.27 -17.21
N LYS A 391 20.49 24.51 -16.89
CA LYS A 391 20.20 24.93 -15.51
C LYS A 391 19.04 24.15 -14.91
N PHE A 392 17.94 23.99 -15.65
CA PHE A 392 16.80 23.19 -15.19
C PHE A 392 17.16 21.72 -15.03
N TYR A 393 17.84 21.13 -16.02
CA TYR A 393 18.31 19.74 -15.96
C TYR A 393 19.15 19.47 -14.71
N ASN A 394 20.14 20.32 -14.42
CA ASN A 394 20.99 20.14 -13.24
C ASN A 394 20.22 20.27 -11.92
N LYS A 395 19.19 21.12 -11.86
CA LYS A 395 18.36 21.27 -10.64
C LYS A 395 17.46 20.05 -10.45
N MET A 396 16.83 19.56 -11.52
CA MET A 396 16.02 18.33 -11.49
C MET A 396 16.84 17.09 -11.17
N LEU A 397 18.06 16.99 -11.70
CA LEU A 397 18.95 15.86 -11.41
C LEU A 397 19.24 15.76 -9.91
N LYS A 398 19.59 16.89 -9.27
CA LYS A 398 19.81 16.97 -7.81
C LYS A 398 18.54 16.79 -6.96
N PHE A 399 17.37 16.98 -7.57
CA PHE A 399 16.10 16.78 -6.88
C PHE A 399 15.74 15.29 -6.83
N CYS A 400 15.95 14.57 -7.94
CA CYS A 400 15.59 13.17 -8.07
C CYS A 400 16.65 12.19 -7.54
N PHE A 401 17.92 12.59 -7.53
CA PHE A 401 19.09 11.78 -7.16
C PHE A 401 20.00 12.59 -6.24
#